data_AF-A0A182Q6U4-F1
#
_entry.id   AF-A0A182Q6U4-F1
#
_cell.length_a   1.000
_cell.length_b   1.000
_cell.length_c   1.000
_cell.angle_alpha   90.00
_cell.angle_beta   90.00
_cell.angle_gamma   90.00
#
_symmetry.space_group_name_H-M   'P 1'
#
loop_
_entity.id
_entity.type
_entity.pdbx_description
1 polymer ?
#
loop_
_entity_poly.entity_id
_entity_poly.type
_entity_poly.pdbx_seq_one_letter_code
_entity_poly.pdbx_strand_id
1 'polypeptide(L)'
;LQWLLALAGKDLSSFFHRNLDPIERTNRNGERVPVFVPCLERNPATQLYWYNDPSLVIGRITFHPCPVKIINTLTFHATEMIVCYEDTIGDVREKYLRYNDNAKQYEWRKDLSEGMEAGKLRMDQTLVENGYLVNLRSPMPIERMVALLPEILPIVRITWNQNKVPPHPLEHKL
;
A
#
# COMPACT_ATOMS: atom_id res chain seq x y z
N LEU A 1 -17.37 14.39 -18.21
CA LEU A 1 -16.17 13.60 -18.55
C LEU A 1 -14.86 14.39 -18.73
N GLN A 2 -14.75 15.40 -19.61
CA GLN A 2 -13.46 16.07 -19.88
C GLN A 2 -12.80 16.68 -18.63
N TRP A 3 -13.59 17.20 -17.69
CA TRP A 3 -13.11 17.75 -16.42
C TRP A 3 -12.56 16.68 -15.46
N LEU A 4 -13.25 15.54 -15.33
CA LEU A 4 -12.77 14.41 -14.52
C LEU A 4 -11.49 13.81 -15.13
N LEU A 5 -11.40 13.72 -16.45
CA LEU A 5 -10.18 13.29 -17.15
C LEU A 5 -8.99 14.22 -16.86
N ALA A 6 -9.20 15.53 -16.85
CA ALA A 6 -8.15 16.50 -16.52
C ALA A 6 -7.66 16.42 -15.06
N LEU A 7 -8.43 15.77 -14.19
CA LEU A 7 -8.10 15.55 -12.77
C LEU A 7 -7.76 14.10 -12.45
N ALA A 8 -7.61 13.24 -13.47
CA ALA A 8 -7.25 11.85 -13.29
C ALA A 8 -5.94 11.72 -12.48
N GLY A 9 -5.96 10.84 -11.47
CA GLY A 9 -4.83 10.60 -10.57
C GLY A 9 -4.61 11.68 -9.50
N LYS A 10 -5.45 12.72 -9.42
CA LYS A 10 -5.40 13.73 -8.35
C LYS A 10 -6.31 13.38 -7.19
N ASP A 11 -5.95 13.86 -6.01
CA ASP A 11 -6.83 13.81 -4.85
C ASP A 11 -7.98 14.84 -5.01
N LEU A 12 -9.21 14.35 -4.94
CA LEU A 12 -10.44 15.14 -5.04
C LEU A 12 -11.06 15.43 -3.67
N SER A 13 -10.47 14.97 -2.57
CA SER A 13 -11.04 15.06 -1.21
C SER A 13 -11.33 16.49 -0.78
N SER A 14 -10.57 17.47 -1.29
CA SER A 14 -10.76 18.90 -0.97
C SER A 14 -12.08 19.48 -1.48
N PHE A 15 -12.78 18.77 -2.37
CA PHE A 15 -14.09 19.19 -2.91
C PHE A 15 -15.28 18.61 -2.13
N PHE A 16 -15.03 17.78 -1.12
CA PHE A 16 -16.07 17.08 -0.36
C PHE A 16 -15.89 17.31 1.15
N HIS A 17 -17.00 17.28 1.87
CA HIS A 17 -17.01 17.19 3.32
C HIS A 17 -16.61 15.77 3.77
N ARG A 18 -16.32 15.59 5.06
CA ARG A 18 -15.95 14.27 5.62
C ARG A 18 -17.04 13.20 5.47
N ASN A 19 -18.30 13.62 5.33
CA ASN A 19 -19.44 12.74 5.09
C ASN A 19 -19.67 12.47 3.58
N LEU A 20 -18.73 12.87 2.71
CA LEU A 20 -18.76 12.72 1.25
C LEU A 20 -19.75 13.63 0.52
N ASP A 21 -20.42 14.55 1.22
CA ASP A 21 -21.25 15.55 0.56
C ASP A 21 -20.37 16.56 -0.19
N PRO A 22 -20.74 16.98 -1.42
CA PRO A 22 -20.03 18.02 -2.13
C PRO A 22 -20.03 19.34 -1.35
N ILE A 23 -18.88 20.02 -1.33
CA ILE A 23 -18.81 21.38 -0.77
C ILE A 23 -19.56 22.32 -1.72
N GLU A 24 -20.42 23.16 -1.14
CA GLU A 24 -21.25 24.11 -1.88
C GLU A 24 -20.87 25.57 -1.61
N ARG A 25 -21.26 26.44 -2.54
CA ARG A 25 -21.16 27.89 -2.44
C ARG A 25 -22.47 28.52 -2.91
N THR A 26 -22.74 29.73 -2.45
CA THR A 26 -23.86 30.52 -2.97
C THR A 26 -23.43 31.28 -4.23
N ASN A 27 -24.18 31.12 -5.33
CA ASN A 27 -23.93 31.85 -6.56
C ASN A 27 -24.51 33.29 -6.51
N ARG A 28 -24.34 34.08 -7.57
CA ARG A 28 -24.84 35.46 -7.65
C ARG A 28 -26.38 35.56 -7.59
N ASN A 29 -27.08 34.47 -7.89
CA ASN A 29 -28.54 34.39 -7.87
C ASN A 29 -29.08 33.97 -6.49
N GLY A 30 -28.21 33.72 -5.51
CA GLY A 30 -28.61 33.24 -4.19
C GLY A 30 -28.80 31.72 -4.10
N GLU A 31 -28.48 30.97 -5.15
CA GLU A 31 -28.66 29.51 -5.19
C GLU A 31 -27.41 28.81 -4.64
N ARG A 32 -27.62 27.70 -3.91
CA ARG A 32 -26.54 26.80 -3.49
C ARG A 32 -26.12 25.94 -4.66
N VAL A 33 -24.83 26.00 -5.01
CA VAL A 33 -24.24 25.21 -6.10
C VAL A 33 -22.94 24.56 -5.64
N PRO A 34 -22.61 23.35 -6.11
CA PRO A 34 -21.34 22.72 -5.75
C PRO A 34 -20.15 23.53 -6.25
N VAL A 35 -19.10 23.60 -5.44
CA VAL A 35 -17.80 24.17 -5.81
C VAL A 35 -17.20 23.35 -6.96
N PHE A 36 -17.32 22.03 -6.88
CA PHE A 36 -16.86 21.09 -7.89
C PHE A 36 -18.02 20.57 -8.73
N VAL A 37 -18.41 21.34 -9.75
CA VAL A 37 -19.53 21.02 -10.65
C VAL A 37 -19.50 19.57 -11.21
N PRO A 38 -18.34 18.96 -11.54
CA PRO A 38 -18.31 17.58 -11.99
C PRO A 38 -18.88 16.56 -10.99
N CYS A 39 -19.05 16.89 -9.70
CA CYS A 39 -19.74 16.01 -8.74
C CYS A 39 -21.20 15.71 -9.15
N LEU A 40 -21.81 16.55 -9.99
CA LEU A 40 -23.17 16.33 -10.49
C LEU A 40 -23.25 15.31 -11.63
N GLU A 41 -22.11 14.83 -12.17
CA GLU A 41 -22.11 13.78 -13.17
C GLU A 41 -22.66 12.47 -12.56
N ARG A 42 -23.52 11.78 -13.32
CA ARG A 42 -24.12 10.51 -12.91
C ARG A 42 -23.53 9.36 -13.70
N ASN A 43 -23.35 8.21 -13.05
CA ASN A 43 -23.04 6.98 -13.74
C ASN A 43 -24.25 6.56 -14.60
N PRO A 44 -24.12 6.42 -15.93
CA PRO A 44 -25.24 6.04 -16.79
C PRO A 44 -25.87 4.69 -16.43
N ALA A 45 -25.09 3.75 -15.89
CA ALA A 45 -25.56 2.40 -15.56
C ALA A 45 -26.41 2.36 -14.29
N THR A 46 -26.04 3.12 -13.26
CA THR A 46 -26.70 3.09 -11.93
C THR A 46 -27.57 4.31 -11.66
N GLN A 47 -27.41 5.37 -12.45
CA GLN A 47 -27.99 6.71 -12.25
C GLN A 47 -27.59 7.40 -10.94
N LEU A 48 -26.67 6.84 -10.16
CA LEU A 48 -26.10 7.46 -8.98
C LEU A 48 -25.07 8.53 -9.37
N TYR A 49 -24.87 9.53 -8.52
CA TYR A 49 -23.72 10.43 -8.68
C TYR A 49 -22.43 9.62 -8.54
N TRP A 50 -21.45 9.83 -9.41
CA TRP A 50 -20.27 8.98 -9.46
C TRP A 50 -19.51 8.93 -8.13
N TYR A 51 -19.48 10.02 -7.37
CA TYR A 51 -18.77 10.12 -6.09
C TYR A 51 -19.44 9.31 -4.97
N ASN A 52 -20.70 8.91 -5.16
CA ASN A 52 -21.50 8.15 -4.21
C ASN A 52 -22.02 6.85 -4.84
N ASP A 53 -21.35 6.35 -5.87
CA ASP A 53 -21.68 5.08 -6.51
C ASP A 53 -20.72 3.98 -6.02
N PRO A 54 -21.20 3.02 -5.20
CA PRO A 54 -20.35 1.94 -4.69
C PRO A 54 -19.75 1.05 -5.79
N SER A 55 -20.39 0.96 -6.96
CA SER A 55 -19.91 0.14 -8.08
C SER A 55 -18.63 0.68 -8.73
N LEU A 56 -18.30 1.96 -8.49
CA LEU A 56 -17.10 2.61 -9.01
C LEU A 56 -15.92 2.58 -8.02
N VAL A 57 -16.13 2.07 -6.80
CA VAL A 57 -15.10 2.03 -5.76
C VAL A 57 -14.22 0.80 -5.93
N ILE A 58 -12.96 1.02 -6.31
CA ILE A 58 -11.95 -0.04 -6.44
C ILE A 58 -10.91 0.13 -5.32
N GLY A 59 -11.04 -0.68 -4.28
CA GLY A 59 -10.10 -0.71 -3.15
C GLY A 59 -10.17 0.54 -2.25
N ARG A 60 -9.13 0.74 -1.44
CA ARG A 60 -8.96 1.90 -0.56
C ARG A 60 -7.64 2.59 -0.88
N ILE A 61 -7.64 3.92 -0.83
CA ILE A 61 -6.41 4.71 -0.92
C ILE A 61 -5.62 4.48 0.37
N THR A 62 -4.31 4.30 0.25
CA THR A 62 -3.46 4.09 1.42
C THR A 62 -3.50 5.28 2.37
N PHE A 63 -3.61 5.01 3.67
CA PHE A 63 -3.57 6.05 4.68
C PHE A 63 -2.13 6.55 4.88
N HIS A 64 -1.19 5.63 5.05
CA HIS A 64 0.24 5.96 5.16
C HIS A 64 1.06 4.95 4.35
N PRO A 65 1.86 5.42 3.39
CA PRO A 65 2.87 4.59 2.74
C PRO A 65 4.07 4.31 3.67
N CYS A 66 4.55 3.08 3.67
CA CYS A 66 5.66 2.58 4.49
C CYS A 66 6.74 1.95 3.59
N PRO A 67 7.96 2.49 3.54
CA PRO A 67 9.07 1.80 2.90
C PRO A 67 9.50 0.58 3.72
N VAL A 68 9.83 -0.52 3.06
CA VAL A 68 10.25 -1.80 3.65
C VAL A 68 11.37 -2.41 2.81
N LYS A 69 12.32 -3.06 3.48
CA LYS A 69 13.40 -3.82 2.84
C LYS A 69 13.20 -5.30 3.08
N ILE A 70 13.04 -6.07 2.01
CA ILE A 70 12.91 -7.53 2.05
C ILE A 70 14.22 -8.16 1.60
N ILE A 71 14.82 -8.98 2.45
CA ILE A 71 16.08 -9.68 2.18
C ILE A 71 15.79 -11.16 2.01
N ASN A 72 16.09 -11.70 0.83
CA ASN A 72 16.16 -13.13 0.61
C ASN A 72 17.48 -13.64 1.20
N THR A 73 17.41 -14.40 2.29
CA THR A 73 18.62 -14.86 2.99
C THR A 73 19.35 -15.97 2.23
N LEU A 74 18.66 -16.66 1.32
CA LEU A 74 19.28 -17.70 0.48
C LEU A 74 20.17 -17.08 -0.61
N THR A 75 19.73 -15.99 -1.22
CA THR A 75 20.45 -15.35 -2.35
C THR A 75 21.16 -14.06 -1.96
N PHE A 76 20.94 -13.57 -0.74
CA PHE A 76 21.34 -12.25 -0.25
C PHE A 76 20.79 -11.07 -1.08
N HIS A 77 19.82 -11.31 -1.94
CA HIS A 77 19.17 -10.25 -2.71
C HIS A 77 18.26 -9.43 -1.80
N ALA A 78 18.38 -8.10 -1.87
CA ALA A 78 17.56 -7.17 -1.14
C ALA A 78 16.64 -6.40 -2.10
N THR A 79 15.37 -6.31 -1.74
CA THR A 79 14.34 -5.58 -2.48
C THR A 79 13.75 -4.51 -1.58
N GLU A 80 13.84 -3.26 -2.00
CA GLU A 80 13.19 -2.14 -1.34
C GLU A 80 11.87 -1.85 -2.05
N MET A 81 10.79 -1.75 -1.30
CA MET A 81 9.45 -1.47 -1.84
C MET A 81 8.65 -0.61 -0.88
N ILE A 82 7.64 0.08 -1.41
CA ILE A 82 6.69 0.86 -0.62
C ILE A 82 5.42 0.01 -0.45
N VAL A 83 5.07 -0.25 0.80
CA VAL A 83 3.81 -0.89 1.22
C VAL A 83 2.97 0.13 1.97
N CYS A 84 1.87 -0.29 2.57
CA CYS A 84 1.01 0.54 3.40
C CYS A 84 1.21 0.15 4.87
N TYR A 85 1.04 1.08 5.79
CA TYR A 85 1.11 0.77 7.23
C TYR A 85 0.03 -0.22 7.66
N GLU A 86 -1.14 -0.12 7.04
CA GLU A 86 -2.30 -0.97 7.24
C GLU A 86 -2.21 -2.34 6.55
N ASP A 87 -1.17 -2.58 5.75
CA ASP A 87 -0.96 -3.90 5.14
C ASP A 87 -0.56 -4.92 6.22
N THR A 88 -1.19 -6.09 6.15
CA THR A 88 -0.69 -7.28 6.85
C THR A 88 0.58 -7.80 6.17
N ILE A 89 1.38 -8.63 6.86
CA ILE A 89 2.51 -9.30 6.21
C ILE A 89 2.04 -10.20 5.04
N GLY A 90 0.80 -10.69 5.09
CA GLY A 90 0.13 -11.38 3.98
C GLY A 90 -0.01 -10.50 2.74
N ASP A 91 -0.48 -9.26 2.92
CA ASP A 91 -0.60 -8.27 1.85
C ASP A 91 0.77 -7.84 1.31
N VAL A 92 1.74 -7.62 2.21
CA VAL A 92 3.14 -7.33 1.85
C VAL A 92 3.72 -8.44 0.99
N ARG A 93 3.50 -9.71 1.38
CA ARG A 93 3.93 -10.88 0.59
C ARG A 93 3.28 -10.91 -0.78
N GLU A 94 1.98 -10.65 -0.87
CA GLU A 94 1.28 -10.66 -2.16
C GLU A 94 1.83 -9.57 -3.10
N LYS A 95 2.11 -8.37 -2.56
CA LYS A 95 2.80 -7.30 -3.31
C LYS A 95 4.23 -7.67 -3.71
N TYR A 96 4.93 -8.46 -2.90
CA TYR A 96 6.30 -8.90 -3.16
C TYR A 96 6.41 -9.99 -4.24
N LEU A 97 5.33 -10.73 -4.55
CA LEU A 97 5.36 -11.79 -5.57
C LEU A 97 5.87 -11.31 -6.94
N ARG A 98 5.62 -10.05 -7.29
CA ARG A 98 6.14 -9.43 -8.52
C ARG A 98 7.68 -9.48 -8.66
N TYR A 99 8.40 -9.67 -7.55
CA TYR A 99 9.86 -9.78 -7.49
C TYR A 99 10.31 -11.23 -7.29
N ASN A 100 9.47 -12.08 -6.70
CA ASN A 100 9.76 -13.49 -6.45
C ASN A 100 8.46 -14.30 -6.39
N ASP A 101 8.15 -15.02 -7.47
CA ASP A 101 6.93 -15.84 -7.57
C ASP A 101 6.85 -16.95 -6.52
N ASN A 102 8.01 -17.35 -5.96
CA ASN A 102 8.09 -18.35 -4.90
C ASN A 102 7.92 -17.77 -3.50
N ALA A 103 7.60 -16.48 -3.34
CA ALA A 103 7.46 -15.80 -2.04
C ALA A 103 6.51 -16.50 -1.04
N LYS A 104 5.52 -17.26 -1.53
CA LYS A 104 4.58 -18.06 -0.70
C LYS A 104 5.23 -19.31 -0.09
N GLN A 105 6.38 -19.75 -0.60
CA GLN A 105 7.09 -20.93 -0.13
C GLN A 105 8.09 -20.60 0.99
N TYR A 106 8.56 -19.36 1.05
CA TYR A 106 9.47 -18.88 2.09
C TYR A 106 8.76 -18.67 3.44
N GLU A 107 9.53 -18.81 4.52
CA GLU A 107 9.16 -18.35 5.84
C GLU A 107 9.59 -16.88 6.03
N TRP A 108 8.64 -16.04 6.44
CA TRP A 108 8.80 -14.61 6.63
C TRP A 108 9.19 -14.32 8.08
N ARG A 109 10.31 -13.62 8.28
CA ARG A 109 10.97 -13.47 9.57
C ARG A 109 11.45 -12.04 9.81
N LYS A 110 11.52 -11.66 11.08
CA LYS A 110 12.09 -10.37 11.52
C LYS A 110 13.61 -10.41 11.56
N ASP A 111 14.17 -11.54 11.98
CA ASP A 111 15.60 -11.75 12.19
C ASP A 111 16.04 -13.14 11.70
N LEU A 112 17.30 -13.48 11.96
CA LEU A 112 17.94 -14.74 11.53
C LEU A 112 17.77 -15.89 12.53
N SER A 113 16.84 -15.80 13.50
CA SER A 113 16.63 -16.85 14.52
C SER A 113 15.93 -18.11 13.96
N GLU A 114 16.45 -18.70 12.89
CA GLU A 114 15.83 -19.83 12.17
C GLU A 114 15.37 -20.95 13.12
N GLY A 115 14.18 -21.50 12.86
CA GLY A 115 13.56 -22.54 13.68
C GLY A 115 12.90 -22.03 14.99
N MET A 116 13.18 -20.80 15.43
CA MET A 116 12.53 -20.21 16.60
C MET A 116 11.23 -19.51 16.19
N GLU A 117 10.15 -19.70 16.96
CA GLU A 117 8.88 -19.01 16.72
C GLU A 117 8.97 -17.50 16.96
N ALA A 118 9.88 -17.04 17.84
CA ALA A 118 10.02 -15.64 18.21
C ALA A 118 10.39 -14.71 17.05
N GLY A 119 11.11 -15.21 16.04
CA GLY A 119 11.50 -14.43 14.87
C GLY A 119 10.54 -14.55 13.68
N LYS A 120 9.51 -15.39 13.76
CA LYS A 120 8.53 -15.57 12.67
C LYS A 120 7.53 -14.43 12.66
N LEU A 121 7.23 -13.92 11.47
CA LEU A 121 6.19 -12.92 11.27
C LEU A 121 4.82 -13.58 11.15
N ARG A 122 3.83 -13.02 11.84
CA ARG A 122 2.43 -13.41 11.70
C ARG A 122 1.84 -12.76 10.46
N MET A 123 1.33 -13.59 9.55
CA MET A 123 0.87 -13.17 8.22
C MET A 123 -0.41 -12.33 8.27
N ASP A 124 -1.23 -12.52 9.30
CA ASP A 124 -2.48 -11.81 9.57
C ASP A 124 -2.29 -10.49 10.33
N GLN A 125 -1.05 -10.13 10.65
CA GLN A 125 -0.69 -8.94 11.42
C GLN A 125 0.09 -7.96 10.55
N THR A 126 -0.02 -6.68 10.87
CA THR A 126 0.76 -5.58 10.28
C THR A 126 2.22 -5.59 10.74
N LEU A 127 3.06 -4.74 10.14
CA LEU A 127 4.44 -4.54 10.60
C LEU A 127 4.50 -4.11 12.07
N VAL A 128 3.63 -3.18 12.49
CA VAL A 128 3.61 -2.67 13.88
C VAL A 128 3.19 -3.75 14.86
N GLU A 129 2.18 -4.55 14.53
CA GLU A 129 1.73 -5.67 15.37
C GLU A 129 2.78 -6.79 15.48
N ASN A 130 3.60 -6.98 14.44
CA ASN A 130 4.80 -7.81 14.47
C ASN A 130 6.00 -7.14 15.20
N GLY A 131 5.78 -6.00 15.85
CA GLY A 131 6.75 -5.31 16.69
C GLY A 131 7.80 -4.52 15.92
N TYR A 132 7.56 -4.13 14.67
CA TYR A 132 8.39 -3.12 14.01
C TYR A 132 8.03 -1.73 14.52
N LEU A 133 9.04 -0.92 14.79
CA LEU A 133 8.86 0.50 15.06
C LEU A 133 8.81 1.23 13.73
N VAL A 134 7.59 1.59 13.32
CA VAL A 134 7.39 2.29 12.05
C VAL A 134 7.02 3.74 12.34
N ASN A 135 7.83 4.69 11.85
CA ASN A 135 7.68 6.11 12.19
C ASN A 135 6.54 6.78 11.42
N LEU A 136 5.34 6.72 12.01
CA LEU A 136 4.10 7.30 11.49
C LEU A 136 4.14 8.83 11.25
N ARG A 137 5.15 9.54 11.77
CA ARG A 137 5.22 11.01 11.74
C ARG A 137 6.57 11.52 11.26
N SER A 138 7.24 10.81 10.35
CA SER A 138 8.43 11.37 9.73
C SER A 138 8.03 12.59 8.88
N PRO A 139 8.54 13.80 9.16
CA PRO A 139 8.27 14.98 8.33
C PRO A 139 8.98 14.91 6.97
N MET A 140 9.77 13.86 6.74
CA MET A 140 10.56 13.67 5.54
C MET A 140 9.76 12.90 4.48
N PRO A 141 9.75 13.36 3.21
CA PRO A 141 9.23 12.58 2.10
C PRO A 141 9.87 11.19 2.05
N ILE A 142 9.09 10.17 1.69
CA ILE A 142 9.54 8.76 1.67
C ILE A 142 10.80 8.57 0.84
N GLU A 143 10.87 9.22 -0.32
CA GLU A 143 12.03 9.16 -1.21
C GLU A 143 13.31 9.58 -0.49
N ARG A 144 13.24 10.63 0.35
CA ARG A 144 14.38 11.07 1.16
C ARG A 144 14.64 10.16 2.35
N MET A 145 13.61 9.56 2.94
CA MET A 145 13.77 8.62 4.05
C MET A 145 14.54 7.37 3.61
N VAL A 146 14.17 6.79 2.47
CA VAL A 146 14.86 5.64 1.86
C VAL A 146 16.31 5.99 1.54
N ALA A 147 16.58 7.17 0.97
CA ALA A 147 17.92 7.57 0.57
C ALA A 147 18.87 7.92 1.73
N LEU A 148 18.36 8.52 2.81
CA LEU A 148 19.21 9.09 3.89
C LEU A 148 19.37 8.17 5.09
N LEU A 149 18.41 7.28 5.34
CA LEU A 149 18.41 6.41 6.52
C LEU A 149 17.97 4.99 6.11
N PRO A 150 18.74 4.27 5.27
CA PRO A 150 18.39 2.88 4.91
C PRO A 150 18.37 1.95 6.14
N GLU A 151 19.14 2.30 7.17
CA GLU A 151 19.26 1.58 8.45
C GLU A 151 17.95 1.53 9.27
N ILE A 152 17.03 2.47 9.06
CA ILE A 152 15.77 2.56 9.84
C ILE A 152 14.59 1.87 9.16
N LEU A 153 14.79 1.32 7.96
CA LEU A 153 13.73 0.61 7.27
C LEU A 153 13.38 -0.67 8.04
N PRO A 154 12.09 -1.02 8.19
CA PRO A 154 11.70 -2.36 8.59
C PRO A 154 12.38 -3.39 7.67
N ILE A 155 13.28 -4.19 8.25
CA ILE A 155 13.94 -5.28 7.53
C ILE A 155 13.15 -6.55 7.76
N VAL A 156 12.56 -7.05 6.69
CA VAL A 156 11.92 -8.36 6.64
C VAL A 156 12.86 -9.32 5.95
N ARG A 157 12.97 -10.54 6.49
CA ARG A 157 13.81 -11.60 5.94
C ARG A 157 12.91 -12.72 5.45
N ILE A 158 13.22 -13.26 4.28
CA ILE A 158 12.58 -14.46 3.76
C ILE A 158 13.61 -15.58 3.71
N THR A 159 13.29 -16.68 4.37
CA THR A 159 14.16 -17.85 4.56
C THR A 159 13.49 -19.06 3.93
N TRP A 160 14.27 -19.95 3.32
CA TRP A 160 13.70 -21.15 2.73
C TRP A 160 13.11 -22.05 3.82
N ASN A 161 11.86 -22.48 3.65
CA ASN A 161 11.26 -23.42 4.58
C ASN A 161 11.82 -24.81 4.33
N GLN A 162 12.74 -25.28 5.19
CA GLN A 162 13.41 -26.58 5.05
C GLN A 162 12.46 -27.79 5.05
N ASN A 163 11.21 -27.63 5.52
CA ASN A 163 10.19 -28.67 5.48
C ASN A 163 9.45 -28.75 4.13
N LYS A 164 9.81 -27.92 3.15
CA LYS A 164 9.26 -27.89 1.79
C LYS A 164 10.34 -28.24 0.77
N VAL A 165 9.93 -28.83 -0.36
CA VAL A 165 10.83 -29.16 -1.49
C VAL A 165 11.40 -27.87 -2.07
N PRO A 166 12.74 -27.71 -2.18
CA PRO A 166 13.37 -26.49 -2.66
C PRO A 166 12.79 -26.04 -4.01
N PRO A 167 12.67 -24.73 -4.25
CA PRO A 167 12.26 -24.25 -5.55
C PRO A 167 13.37 -24.63 -6.54
N HIS A 168 13.01 -24.95 -7.78
CA HIS A 168 13.97 -25.21 -8.84
C HIS A 168 15.04 -24.10 -8.85
N PRO A 169 16.35 -24.41 -8.97
CA PRO A 169 17.37 -23.37 -9.00
C PRO A 169 17.00 -22.38 -10.10
N LEU A 170 16.81 -21.11 -9.73
CA LEU A 170 16.65 -20.05 -10.71
C LEU A 170 18.00 -19.96 -11.43
N GLU A 171 18.05 -20.56 -12.62
CA GLU A 171 19.18 -20.35 -13.53
C GLU A 171 19.39 -18.85 -13.68
N HIS A 172 20.63 -18.44 -13.45
CA HIS A 172 21.11 -17.08 -13.59
C HIS A 172 20.68 -16.54 -14.97
N LYS A 173 19.69 -15.64 -15.01
CA LYS A 173 19.61 -14.67 -16.09
C LYS A 173 20.68 -13.62 -15.81
N LEU A 174 21.86 -13.87 -16.39
CA LEU A 174 22.92 -12.89 -16.66
C LEU A 174 22.37 -11.71 -17.46
#